data_AF-A0A7W9H2T0-F1
#
_entry.id   AF-A0A7W9H2T0-F1
#
_cell.length_a   1.000
_cell.length_b   1.000
_cell.length_c   1.000
_cell.angle_alpha   90.00
_cell.angle_beta   90.00
_cell.angle_gamma   90.00
#
_symmetry.space_group_name_H-M   'P 1'
#
loop_
_entity.id
_entity.type
_entity.pdbx_description
1 polymer ?
#
loop_
_entity_poly.entity_id
_entity_poly.type
_entity_poly.pdbx_seq_one_letter_code
_entity_poly.pdbx_strand_id
1 'polypeptide(L)' 'MHVHFALLPGRTEETKARLTEATLELLRTYVKTADGRVLHASAEVRDLDASYRKFES' A
#
# COMPACT_ATOMS: atom_id res chain seq x y z
N MET A 1 5.37 8.21 -6.82
CA MET A 1 4.05 7.59 -6.58
C MET A 1 4.08 6.96 -5.21
N HIS A 2 3.07 7.23 -4.39
CA HIS A 2 2.93 6.63 -3.06
C HIS A 2 1.59 5.91 -2.98
N VAL A 3 1.58 4.72 -2.38
CA VAL A 3 0.37 3.95 -2.10
C VAL A 3 0.23 3.77 -0.60
N HIS A 4 -0.94 4.10 -0.07
CA HIS A 4 -1.23 4.00 1.35
C HIS A 4 -2.42 3.08 1.59
N PHE A 5 -2.23 2.07 2.44
CA PHE A 5 -3.29 1.17 2.89
C PHE A 5 -3.65 1.49 4.35
N ALA A 6 -4.93 1.69 4.61
CA ALA A 6 -5.47 1.73 5.95
C ALA A 6 -6.39 0.52 6.15
N LEU A 7 -6.01 -0.39 7.04
CA LEU A 7 -6.72 -1.65 7.29
C LEU A 7 -7.34 -1.66 8.68
N LEU A 8 -8.41 -2.42 8.87
CA LEU A 8 -8.82 -2.76 10.24
C LEU A 8 -7.69 -3.55 10.93
N PRO A 9 -7.50 -3.36 12.26
CA PRO A 9 -6.45 -4.06 13.00
C PRO A 9 -6.69 -5.58 12.99
N GLY A 10 -5.61 -6.34 13.22
CA GLY A 10 -5.67 -7.81 13.35
C GLY A 10 -4.90 -8.60 12.29
N ARG A 11 -4.12 -7.92 11.43
CA ARG A 11 -3.10 -8.58 10.60
C ARG A 11 -1.75 -8.56 11.31
N THR A 12 -0.97 -9.62 11.10
CA THR A 12 0.42 -9.68 11.60
C THR A 12 1.29 -8.68 10.86
N GLU A 13 2.36 -8.22 11.51
CA GLU A 13 3.36 -7.35 10.88
C GLU A 13 4.00 -8.00 9.65
N GLU A 14 4.23 -9.31 9.67
CA GLU A 14 4.71 -10.07 8.51
C GLU A 14 3.74 -10.00 7.33
N THR A 15 2.42 -10.11 7.59
CA THR A 15 1.40 -9.99 6.54
C THR A 15 1.36 -8.57 5.97
N LYS A 16 1.49 -7.55 6.82
CA LYS A 16 1.54 -6.14 6.39
C LYS A 16 2.80 -5.86 5.56
N ALA A 17 3.97 -6.38 5.98
CA ALA A 17 5.21 -6.28 5.23
C ALA A 17 5.09 -6.91 3.84
N ARG A 18 4.54 -8.12 3.75
CA ARG A 18 4.31 -8.80 2.46
C ARG A 18 3.37 -8.01 1.54
N LEU A 19 2.34 -7.35 2.07
CA LEU A 19 1.46 -6.47 1.29
C LEU A 19 2.21 -5.25 0.73
N THR A 20 3.06 -4.62 1.54
CA THR A 20 3.91 -3.50 1.12
C THR A 20 4.82 -3.91 -0.02
N GLU A 21 5.53 -5.03 0.11
CA GLU A 21 6.45 -5.56 -0.91
C GLU A 21 5.72 -5.91 -2.21
N ALA A 22 4.62 -6.66 -2.11
CA ALA A 22 3.80 -7.04 -3.27
C ALA A 22 3.25 -5.80 -4.01
N THR A 23 2.89 -4.74 -3.27
CA THR A 23 2.47 -3.48 -3.89
C THR A 23 3.60 -2.87 -4.71
N LEU A 24 4.82 -2.77 -4.16
CA LEU A 24 5.97 -2.22 -4.89
C LEU A 24 6.30 -3.03 -6.15
N GLU A 25 6.19 -4.36 -6.08
CA GLU A 25 6.37 -5.24 -7.24
C GLU A 25 5.32 -4.97 -8.33
N LEU A 26 4.04 -4.79 -7.95
CA LEU A 26 2.99 -4.41 -8.89
C LEU A 26 3.27 -3.04 -9.54
N LEU A 27 3.67 -2.04 -8.75
CA LEU A 27 3.97 -0.70 -9.28
C LEU A 27 5.13 -0.76 -10.28
N ARG A 28 6.19 -1.51 -9.97
CA ARG A 28 7.31 -1.75 -10.89
C ARG A 28 6.86 -2.42 -12.18
N THR A 29 5.94 -3.37 -12.09
CA THR A 29 5.49 -4.17 -13.24
C THR A 29 4.60 -3.37 -14.18
N TYR A 30 3.65 -2.62 -13.63
CA TYR A 30 2.56 -2.03 -14.40
C TYR A 30 2.71 -0.55 -14.68
N VAL A 31 3.47 0.20 -13.88
CA VAL A 31 3.68 1.64 -14.14
C VAL A 31 4.87 1.82 -15.06
N LYS A 32 4.59 2.09 -16.33
CA LYS A 32 5.60 2.40 -17.34
C LYS A 32 5.99 3.87 -17.23
N THR A 33 7.29 4.13 -17.20
CA THR A 33 7.84 5.48 -17.31
C THR A 33 8.25 5.75 -18.75
N ALA A 34 8.14 7.01 -19.18
CA ALA A 34 8.75 7.44 -20.43
C ALA A 34 10.29 7.38 -20.32
N ASP A 35 10.96 7.32 -21.46
CA ASP A 35 12.42 7.26 -21.53
C ASP A 35 13.09 8.38 -20.71
N GLY A 36 14.16 8.02 -20.01
CA GLY A 36 14.91 8.93 -19.15
C GLY A 36 14.22 9.26 -17.81
N ARG A 37 13.07 8.66 -17.48
CA ARG A 37 12.39 8.87 -16.18
C ARG A 37 12.47 7.64 -15.28
N VAL A 38 12.81 7.89 -14.01
CA VAL A 38 12.83 6.89 -12.94
C VAL A 38 11.50 6.89 -12.19
N LEU A 39 10.98 5.70 -11.91
CA LEU A 39 9.84 5.54 -11.01
C LEU A 39 10.32 5.61 -9.56
N HIS A 40 9.98 6.69 -8.87
CA HIS A 40 10.06 6.74 -7.41
C HIS A 40 8.74 6.20 -6.84
N ALA A 41 8.79 5.04 -6.17
CA ALA A 41 7.62 4.39 -5.59
C ALA A 41 7.83 4.11 -4.10
N SER A 42 6.78 4.29 -3.30
CA SER A 42 6.72 3.86 -1.91
C SER A 42 5.34 3.29 -1.59
N ALA A 43 5.28 2.41 -0.60
CA ALA A 43 4.05 1.86 -0.08
C ALA A 43 4.09 1.83 1.45
N GLU A 44 2.96 2.09 2.08
CA GLU A 44 2.79 2.05 3.54
C GLU A 44 1.48 1.36 3.90
N VAL A 45 1.51 0.56 4.96
CA VAL A 45 0.35 -0.11 5.52
C VAL A 45 0.24 0.29 6.99
N ARG A 46 -0.93 0.79 7.38
CA ARG A 46 -1.25 1.10 8.77
C ARG A 46 -2.59 0.52 9.19
N ASP A 47 -2.75 0.41 10.50
CA ASP A 47 -4.06 0.16 11.08
C ASP A 47 -4.90 1.45 11.09
N LEU A 48 -6.20 1.28 10.92
CA LEU A 48 -7.20 2.31 11.14
C LEU A 48 -7.30 2.60 12.63
N ASP A 49 -7.52 3.86 12.96
CA ASP A 49 -7.72 4.26 14.35
C ASP A 49 -8.99 3.62 14.93
N ALA A 50 -9.04 3.38 16.25
CA ALA A 50 -10.20 2.81 16.93
C ALA A 50 -11.48 3.65 16.76
N SER A 51 -11.33 4.94 16.47
CA SER A 51 -12.43 5.86 16.13
C SER A 51 -12.99 5.66 14.72
N TYR A 52 -12.33 4.89 13.85
CA TYR A 52 -12.82 4.63 12.50
C TYR A 52 -14.21 3.98 12.54
N ARG A 53 -15.13 4.53 11.75
CA ARG A 53 -16.49 4.00 11.55
C ARG A 53 -16.73 3.87 10.05
N LYS A 54 -17.25 2.72 9.64
CA LYS A 54 -17.76 2.50 8.30
C LYS A 54 -19.28 2.45 8.36
N PHE A 55 -19.95 3.14 7.44
CA PHE A 55 -21.37 2.94 7.18
C PHE A 55 -21.50 2.06 5.94
N GLU A 56 -22.33 1.03 6.02
CA GLU A 56 -22.72 0.20 4.87
C GLU A 56 -24.23 0.29 4.73
N SER A 57 -24.70 0.57 3.51
CA SER A 57 -26.12 0.65 3.13
C SER A 57 -26.59 -0.65 2.48
#